data_AF-A0A453AHY0-F1
#
_entry.id   AF-A0A453AHY0-F1
#
_cell.length_a   1.000
_cell.length_b   1.000
_cell.length_c   1.000
_cell.angle_alpha   90.00
_cell.angle_beta   90.00
_cell.angle_gamma   90.00
#
_symmetry.space_group_name_H-M   'P 1'
#
loop_
_entity.id
_entity.type
_entity.pdbx_description
1 polymer ?
#
loop_
_entity_poly.entity_id
_entity_poly.type
_entity_poly.pdbx_seq_one_letter_code
_entity_poly.pdbx_strand_id
1 'polypeptide(L)'
;MRALTYALGIPLRVEVVDKSSTDRGVLVKRLDFFHESDLEKGPLRLTRSYLSSSTAPIPLKQGSYDADLLSSDGTPMLTLLCRRGHCDILYRK
;
A
#
# COMPACT_ATOMS: atom_id res chain seq x y z
N MET A 1 2.59 6.92 4.81
CA MET A 1 2.27 5.49 4.56
C MET A 1 3.46 4.71 4.02
N ARG A 2 4.18 5.18 2.99
CA ARG A 2 5.41 4.51 2.49
C ARG A 2 6.42 4.12 3.58
N ALA A 3 6.89 5.08 4.40
CA ALA A 3 7.88 4.80 5.43
C ALA A 3 7.44 3.73 6.44
N LEU A 4 6.14 3.64 6.74
CA LEU A 4 5.56 2.63 7.61
C LEU A 4 5.65 1.23 6.98
N THR A 5 5.26 1.10 5.71
CA THR A 5 5.38 -0.17 4.95
C THR A 5 6.83 -0.65 4.88
N TYR A 6 7.80 0.25 4.68
CA TYR A 6 9.22 -0.11 4.71
C TYR A 6 9.72 -0.51 6.09
N ALA A 7 9.30 0.18 7.15
CA ALA A 7 9.73 -0.10 8.51
C ALA A 7 9.16 -1.43 9.05
N LEU A 8 7.93 -1.77 8.66
CA LEU A 8 7.21 -2.94 9.17
C LEU A 8 7.24 -4.14 8.20
N GLY A 9 7.58 -3.94 6.94
CA GLY A 9 7.49 -4.99 5.92
C GLY A 9 6.05 -5.45 5.64
N ILE A 10 5.05 -4.60 5.92
CA ILE A 10 3.63 -4.92 5.74
C ILE A 10 3.11 -4.20 4.48
N PRO A 11 2.73 -4.93 3.42
CA PRO A 11 2.15 -4.32 2.23
C PRO A 11 0.78 -3.71 2.58
N LEU A 12 0.49 -2.56 1.98
CA LEU A 12 -0.66 -1.74 2.33
C LEU A 12 -1.28 -1.11 1.08
N ARG A 13 -2.58 -1.26 0.92
CA ARG A 13 -3.36 -0.53 -0.08
C ARG A 13 -4.08 0.65 0.56
N VAL A 14 -4.02 1.80 -0.07
CA VAL A 14 -4.70 3.02 0.35
C VAL A 14 -5.67 3.46 -0.74
N GLU A 15 -6.93 3.60 -0.37
CA GLU A 15 -7.99 4.15 -1.21
C GLU A 15 -8.31 5.55 -0.73
N VAL A 16 -7.93 6.56 -1.51
CA VAL A 16 -8.13 7.98 -1.20
C VAL A 16 -9.42 8.45 -1.85
N VAL A 17 -10.38 8.87 -1.03
CA VAL A 17 -11.61 9.48 -1.53
C VAL A 17 -11.37 10.97 -1.69
N ASP A 18 -11.41 11.43 -2.93
CA ASP A 18 -11.34 12.85 -3.25
C ASP A 18 -12.72 13.34 -3.67
N LYS A 19 -13.21 14.39 -3.01
CA LYS A 19 -14.40 15.12 -3.47
C LYS A 19 -13.92 16.12 -4.52
N SER A 20 -13.62 15.63 -5.73
CA SER A 20 -13.30 16.51 -6.85
C SER A 20 -14.49 17.46 -7.07
N SER A 21 -14.22 18.77 -7.16
CA SER A 21 -15.21 19.83 -7.36
C SER A 21 -15.93 19.77 -8.72
N THR A 22 -15.62 18.78 -9.57
CA THR A 22 -16.31 18.49 -10.82
C THR A 22 -17.58 17.67 -10.57
N ASP A 23 -18.67 18.40 -10.33
CA ASP A 23 -20.12 18.17 -10.38
C ASP A 23 -20.77 16.75 -10.47
N ARG A 24 -20.12 15.62 -10.82
CA ARG A 24 -20.86 14.35 -11.03
C ARG A 24 -20.17 13.04 -10.61
N GLY A 25 -19.22 13.04 -9.67
CA GLY A 25 -18.68 11.76 -9.20
C GLY A 25 -17.79 11.83 -7.96
N VAL A 26 -17.78 10.72 -7.21
CA VAL A 26 -16.77 10.46 -6.17
C VAL A 26 -15.66 9.66 -6.83
N LEU A 27 -14.46 10.24 -6.93
CA LEU A 27 -13.29 9.52 -7.40
C LEU A 27 -12.57 8.88 -6.22
N VAL A 28 -12.32 7.57 -6.33
CA VAL A 28 -11.47 6.85 -5.39
C VAL A 28 -10.14 6.55 -6.07
N LYS A 29 -9.06 7.20 -5.62
CA LYS A 29 -7.71 6.92 -6.09
C LYS A 29 -7.12 5.79 -5.26
N ARG A 30 -6.70 4.70 -5.91
CA ARG A 30 -6.04 3.58 -5.24
C ARG A 30 -4.52 3.70 -5.36
N LEU A 31 -3.83 3.46 -4.26
CA LEU A 31 -2.38 3.48 -4.18
C LEU A 31 -1.88 2.30 -3.36
N ASP A 32 -1.01 1.49 -3.94
CA ASP A 32 -0.46 0.31 -3.30
C ASP A 32 0.99 0.55 -2.88
N PHE A 33 1.29 0.17 -1.64
CA PHE A 33 2.61 0.24 -1.04
C PHE A 33 3.09 -1.18 -0.74
N PHE A 34 4.29 -1.49 -1.22
CA PHE A 34 4.93 -2.79 -1.05
C PHE A 34 6.31 -2.61 -0.43
N HIS A 35 6.79 -3.62 0.29
CA HIS A 35 8.21 -3.71 0.61
C HIS A 35 8.97 -4.32 -0.57
N GLU A 36 10.29 -4.11 -0.64
CA GLU A 36 11.12 -4.62 -1.75
C GLU A 36 11.06 -6.14 -1.88
N SER A 37 10.90 -6.85 -0.76
CA SER A 37 10.71 -8.31 -0.74
C SER A 37 9.38 -8.77 -1.36
N ASP A 38 8.37 -7.91 -1.39
CA ASP A 38 7.02 -8.25 -1.85
C ASP A 38 6.83 -7.98 -3.35
N LEU A 39 7.72 -7.18 -3.95
CA LEU A 39 7.69 -6.86 -5.39
C LEU A 39 7.88 -8.10 -6.28
N GLU A 40 8.63 -9.11 -5.81
CA GLU A 40 8.87 -10.35 -6.56
C GLU A 40 7.78 -11.41 -6.33
N LYS A 41 6.85 -11.19 -5.39
CA LYS A 41 5.78 -12.14 -5.04
C LYS A 41 4.45 -11.87 -5.77
N GLY A 42 4.28 -10.72 -6.42
CA GLY A 42 3.05 -10.34 -7.13
C GLY A 42 3.11 -10.57 -8.65
N PRO A 43 1.95 -10.71 -9.35
CA PRO A 43 1.89 -10.88 -10.80
C PRO A 43 2.29 -9.61 -11.58
N LEU A 44 2.38 -8.47 -10.90
CA LEU A 44 2.84 -7.21 -11.49
C LEU A 44 4.31 -7.03 -11.13
N ARG A 45 5.21 -7.36 -12.07
CA ARG A 45 6.59 -6.84 -12.07
C ARG A 45 6.52 -5.33 -12.27
N LEU A 46 6.13 -4.59 -11.23
CA LEU A 46 6.03 -3.14 -11.27
C LEU A 46 7.44 -2.60 -11.49
N THR A 47 7.60 -1.90 -12.61
CA THR A 47 8.84 -1.28 -13.03
C THR A 47 9.40 -0.46 -11.87
N ARG A 48 10.69 -0.71 -11.58
CA ARG A 48 11.56 -0.08 -10.56
C ARG A 48 11.57 1.47 -10.58
N SER A 49 10.81 2.10 -11.47
CA SER A 49 10.89 3.52 -11.85
C SER A 49 10.40 4.52 -10.79
N TYR A 50 9.92 4.09 -9.63
CA TYR A 50 9.52 4.99 -8.53
C TYR A 50 10.38 4.86 -7.27
N LEU A 51 11.51 4.17 -7.33
CA LEU A 51 12.39 3.90 -6.18
C LEU A 51 13.47 4.97 -5.92
N SER A 52 13.59 6.01 -6.74
CA SER A 52 14.56 7.07 -6.48
C SER A 52 14.05 8.03 -5.39
N SER A 53 14.80 8.07 -4.29
CA SER A 53 14.65 8.95 -3.12
C SER A 53 13.81 8.38 -1.98
N SER A 54 14.35 7.36 -1.30
CA SER A 54 13.93 7.01 0.05
C SER A 54 15.11 7.18 1.01
N THR A 55 15.07 8.23 1.83
CA THR A 55 15.92 8.43 3.01
C THR A 55 15.27 7.75 4.23
N ALA A 56 14.84 6.49 4.08
CA ALA A 56 14.17 5.78 5.16
C ALA A 56 15.19 5.19 6.16
N PRO A 57 14.90 5.17 7.47
CA PRO A 57 15.82 4.65 8.47
C PRO A 57 16.01 3.13 8.32
N ILE A 58 17.09 2.65 8.94
CA ILE A 58 17.55 1.26 9.01
C ILE A 58 16.37 0.29 9.16
N PRO A 59 16.25 -0.75 8.31
CA PRO A 59 15.21 -1.76 8.41
C PRO A 59 15.23 -2.38 9.81
N LEU A 60 14.12 -2.30 10.54
CA LEU A 60 13.94 -3.08 11.76
C LEU A 60 13.99 -4.56 11.35
N LYS A 61 14.69 -5.40 12.12
CA LYS A 61 14.84 -6.83 11.82
C LYS A 61 13.49 -7.41 11.42
N GLN A 62 13.41 -7.84 10.16
CA GLN A 62 12.22 -8.42 9.55
C GLN A 62 11.76 -9.57 10.45
N GLY A 63 10.67 -9.36 11.19
CA GLY A 63 10.00 -10.45 11.88
C GLY A 63 9.65 -11.48 10.84
N SER A 64 9.99 -12.74 11.07
CA SER A 64 9.62 -13.87 10.22
C SER A 64 8.09 -14.00 10.23
N TYR A 65 7.43 -13.17 9.43
CA TYR A 65 5.99 -13.23 9.17
C TYR A 65 5.84 -14.04 7.88
N ASP A 66 5.81 -15.36 8.06
CA ASP A 66 5.53 -16.34 7.00
C ASP A 66 4.01 -16.45 6.74
N ALA A 67 3.34 -15.30 6.77
CA ALA A 67 1.95 -15.17 6.38
C ALA A 67 1.95 -14.42 5.05
N ASP A 68 1.41 -14.99 3.98
CA ASP A 68 1.22 -14.27 2.73
C ASP A 68 0.25 -13.10 2.98
N LEU A 69 0.82 -11.89 3.13
CA LEU A 69 0.08 -10.63 3.32
C LEU A 69 -0.47 -10.08 2.00
N LEU A 70 -0.33 -10.86 0.92
CA LEU A 70 -0.88 -10.59 -0.38
C LEU A 70 -2.00 -11.59 -0.66
N SER A 71 -3.08 -11.09 -1.25
CA SER A 71 -4.11 -11.91 -1.88
C SER A 71 -3.53 -12.62 -3.12
N SER A 72 -4.24 -13.62 -3.64
CA SER A 72 -3.80 -14.42 -4.80
C SER A 72 -3.56 -13.59 -6.08
N ASP A 73 -4.18 -12.42 -6.18
CA ASP A 73 -4.00 -11.43 -7.24
C ASP A 73 -2.82 -10.46 -6.98
N GLY A 74 -2.05 -10.66 -5.90
CA GLY A 74 -0.95 -9.79 -5.48
C GLY A 74 -1.41 -8.49 -4.80
N THR A 75 -2.70 -8.37 -4.49
CA THR A 75 -3.25 -7.22 -3.79
C THR A 75 -2.88 -7.27 -2.30
N PRO A 76 -2.45 -6.15 -1.67
CA PRO A 76 -2.27 -6.11 -0.23
C PRO A 76 -3.56 -6.46 0.53
N MET A 77 -3.47 -7.35 1.52
CA MET A 77 -4.61 -7.75 2.36
C MET A 77 -5.11 -6.59 3.23
N LEU A 78 -4.20 -5.74 3.72
CA LEU A 78 -4.57 -4.54 4.46
C LEU A 78 -4.97 -3.41 3.51
N THR A 79 -6.22 -2.96 3.60
CA THR A 79 -6.72 -1.79 2.86
C THR A 79 -7.20 -0.71 3.82
N LEU A 80 -6.76 0.53 3.59
CA LEU A 80 -7.22 1.72 4.32
C LEU A 80 -8.01 2.64 3.39
N LEU A 81 -9.13 3.16 3.87
CA LEU A 81 -9.87 4.25 3.27
C LEU A 81 -9.39 5.57 3.87
N CYS A 82 -8.69 6.37 3.07
CA CYS A 82 -8.25 7.70 3.48
C CYS A 82 -9.20 8.77 2.98
N ARG A 83 -9.73 9.54 3.93
CA ARG A 83 -10.46 10.79 3.71
C ARG A 83 -9.66 11.92 4.34
N ARG A 84 -10.07 13.17 4.09
CA ARG A 84 -9.40 14.33 4.67
C ARG A 84 -9.42 14.23 6.21
N GLY A 85 -8.25 13.98 6.81
CA GLY A 85 -8.05 13.84 8.26
C GLY A 85 -8.41 12.49 8.88
N HIS A 86 -8.89 11.51 8.10
CA HIS A 86 -9.36 10.23 8.63
C HIS A 86 -8.88 9.04 7.79
N CYS A 87 -8.53 7.95 8.46
CA CYS A 87 -8.14 6.68 7.84
C CYS A 87 -8.92 5.55 8.52
N ASP A 88 -9.79 4.89 7.77
CA ASP A 88 -10.58 3.75 8.26
C ASP A 88 -10.07 2.43 7.64
N ILE A 89 -10.30 1.30 8.31
CA ILE A 89 -9.93 -0.02 7.75
C ILE A 89 -11.06 -0.51 6.85
N LEU A 90 -10.71 -0.93 5.63
CA LEU A 90 -11.65 -1.56 4.70
C LEU A 90 -11.47 -3.08 4.69
N TYR A 91 -12.55 -3.78 5.00
CA TYR A 91 -12.65 -5.23 4.82
C TYR A 91 -13.15 -5.52 3.41
N ARG A 92 -12.34 -6.23 2.62
CA ARG A 92 -12.79 -6.79 1.35
C ARG A 92 -13.63 -8.03 1.59
N LYS A 93 -14.54 -8.29 0.65
CA LYS A 93 -15.34 -9.50 0.59
C LYS A 93 -14.64 -10.56 -0.25
#